data_AF-A4G7E4-F1
#
_entry.id   AF-A4G7E4-F1
#
_cell.length_a   1.000
_cell.length_b   1.000
_cell.length_c   1.000
_cell.angle_alpha   90.00
_cell.angle_beta   90.00
_cell.angle_gamma   90.00
#
_symmetry.space_group_name_H-M   'P 1'
#
loop_
_entity.id
_entity.type
_entity.pdbx_description
1 polymer ?
#
loop_
_entity_poly.entity_id
_entity_poly.type
_entity_poly.pdbx_seq_one_letter_code
_entity_poly.pdbx_strand_id
1 'polypeptide(L)'
;MDTNDLTFVKNALEAIRPTDWDVVAEKSGVPLGTLRKVAYGEVTDPRFWTVKKLADYFRSVSGTQPLVEGRPIDAAVVREAVNGLRKPVTDTRKLRE
;
A
#
# COMPACT_ATOMS: atom_id res chain seq x y z
N MET A 1 -15.33 -11.17 6.03
CA MET A 1 -14.04 -10.52 5.74
C MET A 1 -13.75 -10.84 4.29
N ASP A 2 -13.64 -9.84 3.41
CA ASP A 2 -13.33 -10.10 2.01
C ASP A 2 -11.90 -10.64 1.93
N THR A 3 -11.76 -11.95 1.71
CA THR A 3 -10.48 -12.66 1.62
C THR A 3 -9.55 -12.01 0.58
N ASN A 4 -10.14 -11.33 -0.41
CA ASN A 4 -9.46 -10.55 -1.43
C ASN A 4 -8.71 -9.33 -0.89
N ASP A 5 -9.27 -8.60 0.10
CA ASP A 5 -8.62 -7.38 0.63
C ASP A 5 -7.41 -7.71 1.50
N LEU A 6 -7.50 -8.76 2.32
CA LEU A 6 -6.36 -9.20 3.14
C LEU A 6 -5.23 -9.74 2.27
N THR A 7 -5.57 -10.54 1.26
CA THR A 7 -4.59 -11.07 0.30
C THR A 7 -3.93 -9.92 -0.48
N PHE A 8 -4.72 -8.94 -0.90
CA PHE A 8 -4.21 -7.73 -1.55
C PHE A 8 -3.23 -6.96 -0.67
N VAL A 9 -3.61 -6.68 0.59
CA VAL A 9 -2.76 -5.95 1.54
C VAL A 9 -1.46 -6.70 1.81
N LYS A 10 -1.50 -8.03 1.93
CA LYS A 10 -0.29 -8.86 2.11
C LYS A 10 0.64 -8.75 0.90
N ASN A 11 0.13 -8.96 -0.31
CA ASN A 11 0.92 -8.83 -1.54
C ASN A 11 1.52 -7.42 -1.69
N ALA A 12 0.77 -6.37 -1.35
CA ALA A 12 1.25 -5.00 -1.37
C ALA A 12 2.38 -4.77 -0.34
N LEU A 13 2.24 -5.32 0.87
CA LEU A 13 3.25 -5.22 1.92
C LEU A 13 4.53 -6.01 1.60
N GLU A 14 4.42 -7.17 0.96
CA GLU A 14 5.56 -7.97 0.50
C GLU A 14 6.32 -7.30 -0.64
N ALA A 15 5.63 -6.53 -1.50
CA ALA A 15 6.27 -5.87 -2.62
C ALA A 15 6.99 -4.57 -2.24
N ILE A 16 6.62 -3.92 -1.14
CA ILE A 16 7.31 -2.73 -0.63
C ILE A 16 8.45 -3.13 0.31
N ARG A 17 9.50 -2.30 0.38
CA ARG A 17 10.61 -2.59 1.29
C ARG A 17 10.20 -2.34 2.74
N PRO A 18 10.74 -3.09 3.71
CA PRO A 18 10.49 -2.84 5.13
C PRO A 18 10.84 -1.42 5.60
N THR A 19 11.78 -0.76 4.93
CA THR A 19 12.15 0.64 5.19
C THR A 19 11.05 1.64 4.84
N ASP A 20 10.14 1.28 3.94
CA ASP A 20 9.03 2.14 3.51
C ASP A 20 7.77 1.93 4.37
N TRP A 21 7.77 0.92 5.25
CA TRP A 21 6.65 0.63 6.14
C TRP A 21 6.36 1.76 7.14
N ASP A 22 7.37 2.55 7.53
CA ASP A 22 7.18 3.74 8.37
C ASP A 22 6.29 4.78 7.69
N VAL A 23 6.52 5.04 6.41
CA VAL A 23 5.72 5.98 5.60
C VAL A 23 4.30 5.45 5.45
N VAL A 24 4.15 4.16 5.17
CA VAL A 24 2.83 3.52 5.08
C VAL A 24 2.10 3.61 6.42
N ALA A 25 2.78 3.41 7.55
CA ALA A 25 2.18 3.50 8.88
C ALA A 25 1.65 4.91 9.15
N GLU A 26 2.46 5.93 8.86
CA GLU A 26 2.10 7.34 9.02
C GLU A 26 0.88 7.69 8.15
N LYS A 27 0.90 7.33 6.87
CA LYS A 27 -0.13 7.74 5.91
C LYS A 27 -1.43 6.94 6.03
N SER A 28 -1.35 5.65 6.34
CA SER A 28 -2.54 4.80 6.54
C SER A 28 -3.18 4.96 7.93
N GLY A 29 -2.45 5.56 8.88
CA GLY A 29 -2.86 5.66 10.28
C GLY A 29 -2.92 4.31 10.98
N VAL A 30 -2.23 3.29 10.44
CA VAL A 30 -2.11 1.96 11.04
C VAL A 30 -0.72 1.83 11.67
N PRO A 31 -0.61 1.40 12.94
CA PRO A 31 0.69 1.30 13.60
C PRO A 31 1.65 0.37 12.86
N LEU A 32 2.93 0.74 12.79
CA LEU A 32 3.98 -0.05 12.16
C LEU A 32 4.05 -1.49 12.69
N GLY A 33 3.90 -1.67 14.01
CA GLY A 33 3.85 -3.02 14.60
C GLY A 33 2.69 -3.87 14.08
N THR A 34 1.59 -3.24 13.68
CA THR A 34 0.45 -3.94 13.06
C THR A 34 0.75 -4.30 11.61
N LEU A 35 1.38 -3.41 10.85
CA LEU A 35 1.85 -3.70 9.48
C LEU A 35 2.78 -4.92 9.46
N ARG A 36 3.77 -4.94 10.36
CA ARG A 36 4.72 -6.05 10.50
C ARG A 36 4.00 -7.37 10.76
N LYS A 37 3.09 -7.39 11.73
CA LYS A 37 2.34 -8.60 12.07
C LYS A 37 1.44 -9.08 10.95
N VAL A 38 0.85 -8.17 10.17
CA VAL A 38 0.04 -8.52 8.99
C VAL A 38 0.92 -9.10 7.89
N ALA A 39 2.07 -8.49 7.61
CA ALA A 39 3.03 -8.94 6.61
C ALA A 39 3.63 -10.31 6.96
N TYR A 40 4.07 -10.50 8.20
CA TYR A 40 4.63 -11.77 8.68
C TYR A 40 3.58 -12.84 8.97
N GLY A 41 2.29 -12.54 8.83
CA GLY A 41 1.21 -13.48 9.12
C GLY A 41 1.06 -13.83 10.61
N GLU A 42 1.69 -13.09 11.52
CA GLU A 42 1.59 -13.27 12.98
C GLU A 42 0.20 -12.89 13.53
N VAL A 43 -0.58 -12.13 12.76
CA VAL A 43 -1.97 -11.84 13.10
C VAL A 43 -2.89 -12.80 12.36
N THR A 44 -3.47 -13.72 13.13
CA THR A 44 -4.44 -14.71 12.65
C THR A 44 -5.74 -14.06 12.18
N ASP A 45 -6.20 -13.00 12.86
CA ASP A 45 -7.41 -12.27 12.50
C ASP A 45 -7.18 -10.74 12.63
N PRO A 46 -6.71 -10.08 11.56
CA PRO A 46 -6.51 -8.64 11.59
C PRO A 46 -7.86 -7.95 11.57
N ARG A 47 -8.07 -7.00 12.50
CA ARG A 47 -9.33 -6.24 12.60
C ARG A 47 -9.74 -5.71 11.23
N PHE A 48 -11.00 -5.95 10.84
CA PHE A 48 -11.57 -5.52 9.57
C PHE A 48 -11.23 -4.07 9.21
N TRP A 49 -11.37 -3.16 10.17
CA TRP A 49 -11.05 -1.74 10.00
C TRP A 49 -9.59 -1.46 9.65
N THR A 50 -8.66 -2.25 10.18
CA THR A 50 -7.23 -2.15 9.87
C THR A 50 -6.97 -2.55 8.42
N VAL A 51 -7.48 -3.70 8.01
CA VAL A 51 -7.31 -4.20 6.64
C VAL A 51 -7.94 -3.24 5.64
N LYS A 52 -9.13 -2.71 5.95
CA LYS A 52 -9.80 -1.72 5.12
C LYS A 52 -8.98 -0.43 4.95
N LYS A 53 -8.42 0.12 6.03
CA LYS A 53 -7.56 1.32 5.94
C LYS A 53 -6.31 1.09 5.08
N LEU A 54 -5.70 -0.08 5.21
CA LEU A 54 -4.53 -0.44 4.40
C LEU A 54 -4.89 -0.62 2.94
N ALA A 55 -5.98 -1.35 2.66
CA ALA A 55 -6.46 -1.55 1.30
C ALA A 55 -6.82 -0.22 0.63
N ASP A 56 -7.51 0.67 1.36
CA ASP A 56 -7.87 2.02 0.89
C ASP A 56 -6.62 2.87 0.58
N TYR A 57 -5.64 2.88 1.50
CA TYR A 57 -4.37 3.56 1.29
C TYR A 57 -3.63 3.04 0.06
N PHE A 58 -3.45 1.73 -0.06
CA PHE A 58 -2.73 1.15 -1.19
C PHE A 58 -3.45 1.40 -2.52
N ARG A 59 -4.79 1.33 -2.55
CA ARG A 59 -5.60 1.70 -3.73
C ARG A 59 -5.46 3.17 -4.09
N SER A 60 -5.44 4.05 -3.09
CA SER A 60 -5.25 5.49 -3.31
C SER A 60 -3.87 5.80 -3.86
N VAL A 61 -2.82 5.10 -3.42
CA VAL A 61 -1.44 5.35 -3.84
C VAL A 61 -1.14 4.75 -5.21
N SER A 62 -1.69 3.58 -5.53
CA SER A 62 -1.50 2.97 -6.85
C SER A 62 -2.35 3.61 -7.96
N GLY A 63 -3.14 4.64 -7.64
CA GLY A 63 -4.14 5.22 -8.55
C GLY A 63 -5.16 4.19 -9.05
N THR A 64 -5.22 3.02 -8.40
CA THR A 64 -6.03 1.89 -8.83
C THR A 64 -7.38 2.00 -8.16
N GLN A 65 -8.31 2.68 -8.83
CA GLN A 65 -9.74 2.48 -8.63
C GLN A 65 -10.07 0.97 -8.74
N PRO A 66 -11.11 0.47 -8.05
CA PRO A 66 -11.45 -0.95 -8.04
C PRO A 66 -11.51 -1.49 -9.47
N LEU A 67 -10.68 -2.49 -9.75
CA LEU A 67 -10.39 -3.02 -11.07
C LEU A 67 -11.66 -3.35 -11.85
N VAL A 68 -11.80 -2.70 -13.00
CA VAL A 68 -12.41 -3.30 -14.18
C VAL A 68 -11.39 -4.33 -14.69
N GLU A 69 -11.80 -5.60 -14.81
CA GLU A 69 -11.07 -6.68 -15.48
C GLU A 69 -9.73 -7.15 -14.88
N GLY A 70 -9.79 -8.10 -13.95
CA GLY A 70 -8.97 -9.33 -13.96
C GLY A 70 -7.44 -9.24 -13.93
N ARG A 71 -6.83 -8.06 -13.90
CA ARG A 71 -5.39 -7.91 -13.78
C ARG A 71 -4.99 -8.01 -12.31
N PRO A 72 -3.94 -8.77 -11.97
CA PRO A 72 -3.38 -8.74 -10.63
C PRO A 72 -3.02 -7.28 -10.34
N ILE A 73 -3.39 -6.75 -9.17
CA ILE A 73 -2.86 -5.46 -8.73
C ILE A 73 -1.35 -5.66 -8.68
N ASP A 74 -0.63 -5.16 -9.69
CA ASP A 74 0.79 -5.39 -9.84
C ASP A 74 1.47 -4.77 -8.64
N ALA A 75 1.92 -5.60 -7.72
CA ALA A 75 2.55 -5.17 -6.49
C ALA A 75 3.80 -4.30 -6.79
N ALA A 76 4.35 -4.42 -8.00
CA ALA A 76 5.34 -3.54 -8.59
C ALA A 76 4.87 -2.07 -8.73
N VAL A 77 3.63 -1.82 -9.13
CA VAL A 77 3.03 -0.47 -9.22
C VAL A 77 2.91 0.16 -7.85
N VAL A 78 2.45 -0.61 -6.86
CA VAL A 78 2.40 -0.16 -5.46
C VAL A 78 3.81 0.17 -4.96
N ARG A 79 4.79 -0.69 -5.25
CA ARG A 79 6.19 -0.45 -4.90
C ARG A 79 6.72 0.83 -5.55
N GLU A 80 6.44 1.05 -6.82
CA GLU A 80 6.91 2.24 -7.53
C GLU A 80 6.29 3.51 -6.96
N ALA A 81 4.98 3.51 -6.72
CA ALA A 81 4.25 4.64 -6.15
C ALA A 81 4.71 4.97 -4.72
N VAL A 82 4.92 3.94 -3.88
CA VAL A 82 5.44 4.12 -2.52
C VAL A 82 6.90 4.58 -2.53
N ASN A 83 7.72 4.08 -3.45
CA ASN A 83 9.11 4.55 -3.62
C ASN A 83 9.16 5.99 -4.15
N GLY A 84 8.19 6.39 -4.98
CA GLY A 84 8.01 7.76 -5.47
C GLY A 84 7.72 8.77 -4.36
N LEU A 85 7.02 8.37 -3.29
CA LEU A 85 6.76 9.20 -2.11
C LEU A 85 8.04 9.56 -1.33
N ARG A 86 9.15 8.85 -1.55
CA ARG A 86 10.43 9.07 -0.87
C ARG A 86 11.32 10.12 -1.56
N LYS A 87 10.92 10.65 -2.73
CA LYS A 87 11.65 11.74 -3.40
C LYS A 87 11.05 13.09 -2.99
N PRO A 88 11.87 14.14 -2.79
CA PRO A 88 11.31 15.48 -2.90
C PRO A 88 10.67 15.57 -4.29
N VAL A 89 9.41 16.00 -4.34
CA VAL A 89 8.78 16.45 -5.58
C VAL A 89 9.66 17.58 -6.11
N THR A 90 10.63 17.24 -6.96
CA THR A 90 11.14 18.18 -7.94
C THR A 90 10.06 18.23 -8.99
N ASP A 91 9.07 19.09 -8.73
CA ASP A 91 8.06 19.50 -9.68
C ASP A 91 8.78 20.02 -10.94
N THR A 92 8.84 19.20 -11.98
CA THR A 92 9.33 19.60 -13.30
C THR A 92 8.21 20.25 -14.11
N ARG A 93 7.34 21.08 -13.51
CA ARG A 93 6.53 22.03 -14.29
C ARG A 93 7.37 23.28 -14.59
N LYS A 94 8.46 23.07 -15.33
CA LYS A 94 9.10 24.12 -16.10
C LYS A 94 9.37 23.54 -17.48
N LEU A 95 9.02 24.30 -18.52
CA LEU A 95 9.05 23.97 -19.96
C LEU A 95 7.69 23.61 -20.57
N ARG A 96 6.75 24.56 -20.48
CA ARG A 96 6.09 25.05 -21.69
C ARG A 96 6.35 26.55 -21.74
N GLU A 97 7.36 26.91 -22.53
CA GLU A 97 7.45 28.21 -23.21
C GLU A 97 6.83 28.05 -24.59
#